data_AF-A0AA40DX65-F1
#
_entry.id   AF-A0AA40DX65-F1
#
_cell.length_a   1.000
_cell.length_b   1.000
_cell.length_c   1.000
_cell.angle_alpha   90.00
_cell.angle_beta   90.00
_cell.angle_gamma   90.00
#
_symmetry.space_group_name_H-M   'P 1'
#
loop_
_entity.id
_entity.type
_entity.pdbx_description
1 polymer ?
#
loop_
_entity_poly.entity_id
_entity_poly.type
_entity_poly.pdbx_seq_one_letter_code
_entity_poly.pdbx_strand_id
1 'polypeptide(L)'
;MAPEEKQSSTPRPPFNLPLSLLRHGSGLIGFGLLFGFVVPLTPYPRLALTAHIQFAVEGTMVLAAGALLNSKPFRTPRDEASDKRVVDYLGPWQRRVVYWGLAGIWVTLGSEALNAWWGTQWVLKIAHDGVGLTGDGPAGVWAERIVAAAHYPFAALLATVWPVITTVLFASN
;
A
#
# COMPACT_ATOMS: atom_id res chain seq x y z
N MET A 1 54.77 -13.88 18.25
CA MET A 1 53.93 -12.66 18.34
C MET A 1 53.23 -12.53 16.99
N ALA A 2 51.99 -13.03 16.88
CA ALA A 2 51.24 -12.97 15.63
C ALA A 2 50.54 -11.60 15.52
N PRO A 3 50.47 -10.99 14.34
CA PRO A 3 49.83 -9.69 14.16
C PRO A 3 48.32 -9.82 14.35
N GLU A 4 47.75 -8.96 15.21
CA GLU A 4 46.31 -8.76 15.37
C GLU A 4 45.71 -8.26 14.06
N GLU A 5 44.91 -9.12 13.41
CA GLU A 5 44.11 -8.78 12.26
C GLU A 5 42.98 -7.85 12.71
N LYS A 6 43.13 -6.54 12.43
CA LYS A 6 42.09 -5.53 12.64
C LYS A 6 40.87 -5.88 11.78
N GLN A 7 39.85 -6.46 12.40
CA GLN A 7 38.53 -6.61 11.79
C GLN A 7 38.02 -5.22 11.37
N SER A 8 38.08 -4.94 10.07
CA SER A 8 37.47 -3.73 9.52
C SER A 8 35.95 -3.92 9.56
N SER A 9 35.30 -3.22 10.49
CA SER A 9 33.85 -3.17 10.57
C SER A 9 33.33 -2.42 9.34
N THR A 10 32.98 -3.15 8.29
CA THR A 10 32.29 -2.57 7.13
C THR A 10 30.99 -1.91 7.63
N PRO A 11 30.79 -0.60 7.35
CA PRO A 11 29.57 0.09 7.76
C PRO A 11 28.36 -0.60 7.14
N ARG A 12 27.37 -1.00 7.96
CA ARG A 12 26.10 -1.49 7.43
C ARG A 12 25.50 -0.40 6.53
N PRO A 13 25.05 -0.72 5.31
CA PRO A 13 24.40 0.27 4.47
C PRO A 13 23.18 0.82 5.22
N PRO A 14 23.08 2.14 5.45
CA PRO A 14 22.12 2.71 6.41
C PRO A 14 20.65 2.65 5.96
N PHE A 15 20.34 2.05 4.81
CA PHE A 15 19.00 2.08 4.22
C PHE A 15 18.68 0.82 3.41
N ASN A 16 17.82 -0.05 3.96
CA ASN A 16 17.29 -1.22 3.29
C ASN A 16 16.01 -0.85 2.51
N LEU A 17 16.20 -0.30 1.30
CA LEU A 17 15.11 0.15 0.43
C LEU A 17 14.02 -0.94 0.21
N PRO A 18 14.36 -2.20 -0.14
CA PRO A 18 13.35 -3.23 -0.36
C PRO A 18 12.46 -3.46 0.86
N LEU A 19 13.06 -3.60 2.05
CA LEU A 19 12.30 -3.81 3.29
C LEU A 19 11.42 -2.59 3.62
N SER A 20 11.93 -1.38 3.37
CA SER A 20 11.14 -0.16 3.59
C SER A 20 9.93 -0.11 2.67
N LEU A 21 10.07 -0.48 1.40
CA LEU A 21 8.95 -0.52 0.46
C LEU A 21 7.96 -1.63 0.84
N LEU A 22 8.45 -2.79 1.29
CA LEU A 22 7.56 -3.84 1.77
C LEU A 22 6.69 -3.34 2.95
N ARG A 23 7.31 -2.63 3.90
CA ARG A 23 6.60 -2.01 5.03
C ARG A 23 5.61 -0.93 4.58
N HIS A 24 5.96 -0.10 3.61
CA HIS A 24 5.06 0.92 3.05
C HIS A 24 3.86 0.31 2.32
N GLY A 25 4.09 -0.63 1.40
CA GLY A 25 3.03 -1.33 0.69
C GLY A 25 2.12 -2.10 1.66
N SER A 26 2.71 -2.72 2.68
CA SER A 26 1.95 -3.37 3.74
C SER A 26 1.12 -2.37 4.57
N GLY A 27 1.70 -1.20 4.89
CA GLY A 27 0.97 -0.12 5.57
C GLY A 27 -0.21 0.39 4.74
N LEU A 28 -0.02 0.58 3.43
CA LEU A 28 -1.07 1.05 2.50
C LEU A 28 -2.25 0.07 2.44
N ILE A 29 -1.97 -1.23 2.27
CA ILE A 29 -3.03 -2.26 2.30
C ILE A 29 -3.70 -2.29 3.67
N GLY A 30 -2.94 -2.24 4.76
CA GLY A 30 -3.51 -2.23 6.11
C GLY A 30 -4.43 -1.04 6.36
N PHE A 31 -4.01 0.15 5.95
CA PHE A 31 -4.84 1.35 6.01
C PHE A 31 -6.07 1.22 5.12
N GLY A 32 -5.91 0.73 3.89
CA GLY A 32 -7.02 0.43 2.99
C GLY A 32 -8.05 -0.49 3.64
N LEU A 33 -7.62 -1.61 4.22
CA LEU A 33 -8.50 -2.55 4.92
C LEU A 33 -9.25 -1.89 6.09
N LEU A 34 -8.56 -1.10 6.92
CA LEU A 34 -9.18 -0.35 8.02
C LEU A 34 -10.19 0.67 7.49
N PHE A 35 -9.83 1.41 6.44
CA PHE A 35 -10.70 2.38 5.80
C PHE A 35 -11.93 1.72 5.16
N GLY A 36 -11.82 0.48 4.70
CA GLY A 36 -12.93 -0.32 4.18
C GLY A 36 -14.11 -0.45 5.14
N PHE A 37 -13.85 -0.54 6.46
CA PHE A 37 -14.91 -0.55 7.48
C PHE A 37 -15.63 0.80 7.62
N VAL A 38 -14.95 1.87 7.22
CA VAL A 38 -15.43 3.25 7.33
C VAL A 38 -16.17 3.70 6.05
N VAL A 39 -15.98 3.00 4.92
CA VAL A 39 -16.64 3.30 3.63
C VAL A 39 -18.16 3.54 3.74
N PRO A 40 -18.95 2.67 4.41
CA PRO A 40 -20.40 2.85 4.50
C PRO A 40 -20.83 4.03 5.37
N LEU A 41 -19.92 4.52 6.22
CA LEU A 41 -20.17 5.66 7.12
C LEU A 41 -19.79 6.99 6.47
N THR A 42 -19.11 6.95 5.32
CA THR A 42 -18.76 8.18 4.60
C THR A 42 -20.01 8.78 3.95
N PRO A 43 -20.08 10.11 3.81
CA PRO A 43 -21.22 10.74 3.13
C PRO A 43 -21.33 10.38 1.65
N TYR A 44 -20.22 9.96 1.01
CA TYR A 44 -20.18 9.52 -0.38
C TYR A 44 -19.50 8.15 -0.50
N PRO A 45 -20.21 7.04 -0.16
CA PRO A 45 -19.63 5.70 -0.07
C PRO A 45 -18.91 5.23 -1.32
N ARG A 46 -19.36 5.64 -2.51
CA ARG A 46 -18.70 5.27 -3.77
C ARG A 46 -17.31 5.88 -3.93
N LEU A 47 -17.14 7.13 -3.51
CA LEU A 47 -15.82 7.78 -3.57
C LEU A 47 -14.87 7.19 -2.52
N ALA A 48 -15.40 6.92 -1.32
CA ALA A 48 -14.64 6.22 -0.29
C ALA A 48 -14.26 4.79 -0.72
N LEU A 49 -15.15 4.08 -1.41
CA LEU A 49 -14.87 2.75 -1.96
C LEU A 49 -13.74 2.81 -2.99
N THR A 50 -13.72 3.81 -3.87
CA THR A 50 -12.61 4.01 -4.82
C THR A 50 -11.27 4.20 -4.09
N ALA A 51 -11.23 5.08 -3.10
CA ALA A 51 -10.02 5.30 -2.30
C ALA A 51 -9.58 4.01 -1.58
N HIS A 52 -10.51 3.26 -0.99
CA HIS A 52 -10.25 1.94 -0.38
C HIS A 52 -9.59 0.97 -1.36
N ILE A 53 -10.17 0.82 -2.56
CA ILE A 53 -9.64 -0.07 -3.61
C ILE A 53 -8.24 0.38 -4.03
N GLN A 54 -8.02 1.68 -4.22
CA GLN A 54 -6.72 2.21 -4.59
C GLN A 54 -5.66 1.94 -3.52
N PHE A 55 -5.97 2.08 -2.22
CA PHE A 55 -5.03 1.71 -1.16
C PHE A 55 -4.59 0.25 -1.25
N ALA A 56 -5.51 -0.66 -1.59
CA ALA A 56 -5.19 -2.08 -1.76
C ALA A 56 -4.36 -2.34 -3.02
N VAL A 57 -4.74 -1.75 -4.17
CA VAL A 57 -4.06 -1.95 -5.46
C VAL A 57 -2.66 -1.33 -5.42
N GLU A 58 -2.54 -0.07 -5.05
CA GLU A 58 -1.25 0.63 -4.98
C GLU A 58 -0.35 0.01 -3.90
N GLY A 59 -0.91 -0.35 -2.74
CA GLY A 59 -0.15 -1.05 -1.71
C GLY A 59 0.39 -2.41 -2.20
N THR A 60 -0.37 -3.13 -3.03
CA THR A 60 0.09 -4.38 -3.67
C THR A 60 1.21 -4.11 -4.68
N MET A 61 1.10 -3.04 -5.47
CA MET A 61 2.16 -2.63 -6.39
C MET A 61 3.45 -2.25 -5.66
N VAL A 62 3.35 -1.52 -4.55
CA VAL A 62 4.51 -1.16 -3.71
C VAL A 62 5.14 -2.40 -3.06
N LEU A 63 4.33 -3.35 -2.59
CA LEU A 63 4.82 -4.66 -2.11
C LEU A 63 5.57 -5.42 -3.22
N ALA A 64 4.97 -5.51 -4.41
CA ALA A 64 5.58 -6.18 -5.55
C ALA A 64 6.91 -5.52 -5.95
N ALA A 65 6.98 -4.18 -5.93
CA ALA A 65 8.22 -3.43 -6.16
C ALA A 65 9.28 -3.74 -5.08
N GLY A 66 8.91 -3.77 -3.81
CA GLY A 66 9.80 -4.16 -2.72
C GLY A 66 10.33 -5.59 -2.87
N ALA A 67 9.45 -6.55 -3.20
CA ALA A 67 9.81 -7.94 -3.45
C ALA A 67 10.74 -8.09 -4.67
N LEU A 68 10.44 -7.39 -5.76
CA LEU A 68 11.27 -7.37 -6.97
C LEU A 68 12.65 -6.77 -6.71
N LEU A 69 12.74 -5.70 -5.94
CA LEU A 69 14.03 -5.10 -5.57
C LEU A 69 14.84 -5.99 -4.63
N ASN A 70 14.17 -6.85 -3.85
CA ASN A 70 14.82 -7.84 -3.00
C ASN A 70 15.17 -9.14 -3.75
N SER A 71 14.66 -9.35 -4.96
CA SER A 71 14.91 -10.57 -5.72
C SER A 71 16.29 -10.56 -6.39
N LYS A 72 16.73 -11.73 -6.85
CA LYS A 72 17.91 -11.87 -7.71
C LYS A 72 17.50 -11.59 -9.15
N PRO A 73 18.32 -10.87 -9.94
CA PRO A 73 18.03 -10.68 -11.36
C PRO A 73 17.95 -12.04 -12.06
N PHE A 74 17.00 -12.21 -12.99
CA PHE A 74 16.92 -13.38 -13.85
C PHE A 74 18.26 -13.52 -14.61
N ARG A 75 19.05 -14.54 -14.28
CA ARG A 75 20.42 -14.70 -14.80
C ARG A 75 20.70 -16.11 -15.27
N THR A 76 21.66 -16.18 -16.19
CA THR A 76 22.18 -17.41 -16.77
C THR A 76 23.02 -18.18 -15.73
N PRO A 77 23.24 -19.50 -15.91
CA PRO A 77 23.93 -20.36 -14.93
C PRO A 77 25.33 -19.91 -14.52
N ARG A 78 25.95 -18.99 -15.26
CA ARG A 78 27.33 -18.53 -15.04
C ARG A 78 27.45 -17.50 -13.91
N ASP A 79 26.35 -16.89 -13.48
CA ASP A 79 26.31 -15.83 -12.46
C ASP A 79 25.78 -16.30 -11.09
N GLU A 80 25.49 -17.60 -10.90
CA GLU A 80 24.90 -18.14 -9.65
C GLU A 80 25.72 -17.85 -8.38
N ALA A 81 27.02 -17.59 -8.51
CA ALA A 81 27.90 -17.30 -7.38
C ALA A 81 27.71 -15.89 -6.77
N SER A 82 26.96 -14.98 -7.41
CA SER A 82 26.78 -13.61 -6.96
C SER A 82 25.48 -13.44 -6.15
N ASP A 83 25.58 -13.18 -4.84
CA ASP A 83 24.43 -12.90 -3.96
C ASP A 83 23.84 -11.48 -4.11
N LYS A 84 24.11 -10.81 -5.24
CA LYS A 84 23.62 -9.45 -5.53
C LYS A 84 22.13 -9.47 -5.84
N ARG A 85 21.38 -8.58 -5.18
CA ARG A 85 19.96 -8.33 -5.42
C ARG A 85 19.77 -7.26 -6.48
N VAL A 86 18.54 -7.13 -7.01
CA VAL A 86 18.21 -6.10 -8.01
C VAL A 86 18.51 -4.69 -7.48
N VAL A 87 18.25 -4.42 -6.19
CA VAL A 87 18.57 -3.12 -5.57
C VAL A 87 20.05 -2.75 -5.63
N ASP A 88 20.95 -3.74 -5.68
CA ASP A 88 22.41 -3.51 -5.69
C ASP A 88 22.90 -2.92 -7.02
N TYR A 89 22.09 -2.99 -8.08
CA TYR A 89 22.35 -2.34 -9.36
C TYR A 89 21.89 -0.87 -9.40
N LEU A 90 21.13 -0.41 -8.40
CA LEU A 90 20.63 0.95 -8.35
C LEU A 90 21.63 1.88 -7.66
N GLY A 91 21.93 3.01 -8.30
CA GLY A 91 22.71 4.09 -7.72
C GLY A 91 21.96 4.80 -6.57
N PRO A 92 22.66 5.57 -5.72
CA PRO A 92 22.06 6.23 -4.56
C PRO A 92 20.88 7.15 -4.90
N TRP A 93 20.97 7.86 -6.03
CA TRP A 93 19.89 8.75 -6.47
C TRP A 93 18.65 7.99 -6.95
N GLN A 94 18.85 6.93 -7.76
CA GLN A 94 17.75 6.07 -8.21
C GLN A 94 16.99 5.47 -7.02
N ARG A 95 17.72 5.02 -5.98
CA ARG A 95 17.12 4.50 -4.74
C ARG A 95 16.24 5.53 -4.04
N ARG A 96 16.65 6.81 -4.01
CA ARG A 96 15.87 7.91 -3.42
C ARG A 96 14.62 8.22 -4.23
N VAL A 97 14.74 8.28 -5.56
CA VAL A 97 13.60 8.51 -6.47
C VAL A 97 12.56 7.41 -6.31
N VAL A 98 12.99 6.14 -6.32
CA VAL A 98 12.10 4.99 -6.10
C VAL A 98 11.41 5.07 -4.73
N TYR A 99 12.18 5.35 -3.67
CA TYR A 99 11.62 5.46 -2.33
C TYR A 99 10.55 6.54 -2.23
N TRP A 100 10.90 7.78 -2.59
CA TRP A 100 9.99 8.93 -2.44
C TRP A 100 8.83 8.88 -3.43
N GLY A 101 9.04 8.34 -4.64
CA GLY A 101 7.99 8.15 -5.62
C GLY A 101 6.91 7.18 -5.12
N LEU A 102 7.31 6.05 -4.54
CA LEU A 102 6.36 5.06 -4.01
C LEU A 102 5.80 5.45 -2.63
N ALA A 103 6.59 6.07 -1.77
CA ALA A 103 6.11 6.56 -0.48
C ALA A 103 5.12 7.73 -0.63
N GLY A 104 5.24 8.52 -1.71
CA GLY A 104 4.33 9.64 -2.02
C GLY A 104 2.87 9.22 -2.25
N ILE A 105 2.61 7.94 -2.53
CA ILE A 105 1.26 7.38 -2.68
C ILE A 105 0.39 7.63 -1.43
N TRP A 106 1.00 7.67 -0.24
CA TRP A 106 0.28 8.03 0.98
C TRP A 106 -0.40 9.39 0.90
N VAL A 107 0.26 10.38 0.28
CA VAL A 107 -0.28 11.74 0.17
C VAL A 107 -1.46 11.76 -0.78
N THR A 108 -1.35 11.11 -1.93
CA THR A 108 -2.40 11.11 -2.95
C THR A 108 -3.62 10.36 -2.44
N LEU A 109 -3.46 9.12 -1.96
CA LEU A 109 -4.57 8.31 -1.48
C LEU A 109 -5.17 8.84 -0.18
N GLY A 110 -4.33 9.40 0.70
CA GLY A 110 -4.80 10.12 1.88
C GLY A 110 -5.69 11.30 1.51
N SER A 111 -5.31 12.08 0.48
CA SER A 111 -6.14 13.18 0.00
C SER A 111 -7.47 12.71 -0.59
N GLU A 112 -7.51 11.55 -1.26
CA GLU A 112 -8.76 10.97 -1.78
C GLU A 112 -9.69 10.49 -0.67
N ALA A 113 -9.16 9.80 0.35
CA ALA A 113 -9.94 9.39 1.52
C ALA A 113 -10.49 10.60 2.28
N LEU A 114 -9.67 11.64 2.47
CA LEU A 114 -10.09 12.90 3.08
C LEU A 114 -11.13 13.63 2.22
N ASN A 115 -11.00 13.58 0.89
CA ASN A 115 -11.96 14.18 -0.02
C ASN A 115 -13.32 13.47 0.03
N ALA A 116 -13.32 12.14 0.14
CA ALA A 116 -14.55 11.35 0.31
C ALA A 116 -15.25 11.63 1.65
N TRP A 117 -14.51 12.02 2.69
CA TRP A 117 -15.05 12.33 4.03
C TRP A 117 -15.48 13.79 4.18
N TRP A 118 -14.60 14.73 3.81
CA TRP A 118 -14.79 16.17 4.03
C TRP A 118 -14.92 16.98 2.74
N GLY A 119 -14.02 16.77 1.77
CA GLY A 119 -13.87 17.68 0.63
C GLY A 119 -15.10 17.75 -0.29
N THR A 120 -15.82 16.63 -0.39
CA THR A 120 -16.99 16.51 -1.27
C THR A 120 -18.29 17.01 -0.65
N GLN A 121 -18.34 17.25 0.67
CA GLN A 121 -19.53 17.75 1.37
C GLN A 121 -20.09 19.05 0.80
N TRP A 122 -19.22 19.88 0.23
CA TRP A 122 -19.60 21.20 -0.29
C TRP A 122 -19.92 21.16 -1.79
N VAL A 123 -19.13 20.43 -2.58
CA VAL A 123 -19.25 20.41 -4.04
C VAL A 123 -20.34 19.47 -4.51
N LEU A 124 -20.37 18.24 -3.96
CA LEU A 124 -21.34 17.24 -4.40
C LEU A 124 -22.73 17.49 -3.86
N LYS A 125 -22.88 18.17 -2.72
CA LYS A 125 -24.20 18.55 -2.22
C LYS A 125 -24.90 19.53 -3.18
N ILE A 126 -24.18 20.53 -3.69
CA ILE A 126 -24.70 21.46 -4.71
C ILE A 126 -25.08 20.71 -6.00
N ALA A 127 -24.23 19.78 -6.44
CA ALA A 127 -24.53 18.97 -7.62
C ALA A 127 -25.75 18.06 -7.40
N HIS A 128 -25.82 17.37 -6.25
CA HIS A 128 -26.90 16.46 -5.85
C HIS A 128 -28.24 17.18 -5.73
N ASP A 129 -28.27 18.36 -5.12
CA ASP A 129 -29.46 19.22 -5.01
C ASP A 129 -29.90 19.75 -6.39
N GLY A 130 -28.97 19.92 -7.33
CA GLY A 130 -29.24 20.39 -8.69
C GLY A 130 -29.84 19.36 -9.65
N VAL A 131 -29.69 18.06 -9.40
CA VAL A 131 -30.21 16.98 -10.29
C VAL A 131 -31.36 16.16 -9.69
N GLY A 132 -31.71 16.33 -8.41
CA GLY A 132 -32.84 15.64 -7.79
C GLY A 132 -32.73 14.11 -7.73
N LEU A 133 -31.50 13.57 -7.90
CA LEU A 133 -31.21 12.14 -7.90
C LEU A 133 -30.69 11.74 -6.52
N THR A 134 -31.60 11.40 -5.62
CA THR A 134 -31.30 11.16 -4.20
C THR A 134 -30.58 9.82 -3.91
N GLY A 135 -30.25 9.02 -4.93
CA GLY A 135 -29.43 7.79 -4.80
C GLY A 135 -30.09 6.62 -4.04
N ASP A 136 -31.18 6.89 -3.35
CA ASP A 136 -32.04 6.04 -2.51
C ASP A 136 -33.17 5.34 -3.31
N GLY A 137 -33.13 5.42 -4.64
CA GLY A 137 -33.98 4.61 -5.51
C GLY A 137 -33.68 3.10 -5.40
N PRO A 138 -34.60 2.22 -5.86
CA PRO A 138 -34.45 0.76 -5.74
C PRO A 138 -33.13 0.19 -6.28
N ALA A 139 -32.60 0.78 -7.36
CA ALA A 139 -31.33 0.38 -7.94
C ALA A 139 -30.12 0.72 -7.04
N GLY A 140 -30.17 1.84 -6.30
CA GLY A 140 -29.14 2.22 -5.35
C GLY A 140 -29.07 1.24 -4.18
N VAL A 141 -30.23 0.97 -3.56
CA VAL A 141 -30.35 0.02 -2.45
C VAL A 141 -29.89 -1.39 -2.84
N TRP A 142 -30.23 -1.85 -4.06
CA TRP A 142 -29.79 -3.16 -4.55
C TRP A 142 -28.27 -3.23 -4.73
N ALA A 143 -27.67 -2.20 -5.34
CA ALA A 143 -26.23 -2.13 -5.54
C ALA A 143 -25.47 -2.14 -4.21
N GLU A 144 -25.94 -1.41 -3.21
CA GLU A 144 -25.35 -1.39 -1.87
C GLU A 144 -25.39 -2.75 -1.16
N ARG A 145 -26.51 -3.48 -1.30
CA ARG A 145 -26.63 -4.84 -0.71
C ARG A 145 -25.68 -5.85 -1.34
N ILE A 146 -25.49 -5.79 -2.66
CA ILE A 146 -24.53 -6.67 -3.34
C ILE A 146 -23.10 -6.34 -2.92
N VAL A 147 -22.76 -5.05 -2.87
CA VAL A 147 -21.44 -4.62 -2.41
C VAL A 147 -21.21 -5.10 -0.98
N ALA A 148 -22.17 -4.92 -0.08
CA ALA A 148 -22.10 -5.40 1.31
C ALA A 148 -21.89 -6.91 1.40
N ALA A 149 -22.69 -7.70 0.68
CA ALA A 149 -22.60 -9.16 0.68
C ALA A 149 -21.27 -9.67 0.10
N ALA A 150 -20.75 -9.01 -0.93
CA ALA A 150 -19.46 -9.34 -1.53
C ALA A 150 -18.26 -8.83 -0.71
N HIS A 151 -18.41 -7.77 0.10
CA HIS A 151 -17.30 -7.22 0.88
C HIS A 151 -17.14 -7.86 2.25
N TYR A 152 -18.21 -8.00 3.04
CA TYR A 152 -18.06 -8.33 4.47
C TYR A 152 -17.38 -9.68 4.75
N PRO A 153 -17.69 -10.79 4.05
CA PRO A 153 -17.02 -12.06 4.30
C PRO A 153 -15.51 -12.00 4.05
N PHE A 154 -15.11 -11.35 2.95
CA PHE A 154 -13.70 -11.22 2.59
C PHE A 154 -12.97 -10.20 3.46
N ALA A 155 -13.64 -9.12 3.85
CA ALA A 155 -13.09 -8.15 4.80
C ALA A 155 -12.79 -8.79 6.16
N ALA A 156 -13.70 -9.63 6.68
CA ALA A 156 -13.48 -10.35 7.92
C ALA A 156 -12.29 -11.33 7.83
N LEU A 157 -12.17 -12.06 6.72
CA LEU A 157 -11.03 -12.95 6.49
C LEU A 157 -9.72 -12.16 6.44
N LEU A 158 -9.66 -11.11 5.64
CA LEU A 158 -8.46 -10.27 5.50
C LEU A 158 -8.06 -9.59 6.81
N ALA A 159 -9.03 -9.19 7.64
CA ALA A 159 -8.78 -8.62 8.97
C ALA A 159 -8.05 -9.60 9.91
N THR A 160 -8.11 -10.91 9.68
CA THR A 160 -7.40 -11.91 10.49
C THR A 160 -6.00 -12.24 9.94
N VAL A 161 -5.85 -12.31 8.61
CA VAL A 161 -4.58 -12.66 7.97
C VAL A 161 -3.59 -11.49 8.01
N TRP A 162 -4.08 -10.26 7.85
CA TRP A 162 -3.23 -9.09 7.69
C TRP A 162 -2.37 -8.73 8.93
N PRO A 163 -2.89 -8.77 10.16
CA PRO A 163 -2.08 -8.57 11.37
C PRO A 163 -0.92 -9.56 11.47
N VAL A 164 -1.12 -10.81 11.07
CA VAL A 164 -0.04 -11.83 11.07
C VAL A 164 1.08 -11.42 10.10
N ILE A 165 0.73 -11.04 8.88
CA ILE A 165 1.73 -10.60 7.87
C ILE A 165 2.51 -9.38 8.37
N THR A 166 1.81 -8.37 8.90
CA THR A 166 2.46 -7.15 9.40
C THR A 166 3.37 -7.46 10.59
N THR A 167 2.94 -8.25 11.57
CA THR A 167 3.79 -8.59 12.74
C THR A 167 5.12 -9.22 12.32
N VAL A 168 5.11 -10.19 11.41
CA VAL A 168 6.33 -10.83 10.91
C VAL A 168 7.21 -9.82 10.16
N LEU A 169 6.59 -8.99 9.31
CA LEU A 169 7.31 -8.02 8.46
C LEU A 169 7.98 -6.89 9.27
N PHE A 170 7.35 -6.46 10.36
CA PHE A 170 7.87 -5.41 11.23
C PHE A 170 8.77 -5.94 12.36
N ALA A 171 8.67 -7.22 12.74
CA ALA A 171 9.59 -7.84 13.69
C ALA A 171 10.97 -8.18 13.10
N SER A 172 11.08 -8.27 11.77
CA SER A 172 12.34 -8.53 11.07
C SER A 172 13.20 -7.26 11.02
N ASN A 173 14.25 -7.18 11.86
CA ASN A 173 15.22 -6.08 11.93
C ASN A 173 16.51 -6.39 11.17
#